data_AF-A0A5S3ULN6-F1
#
_entry.id   AF-A0A5S3ULN6-F1
#
_cell.length_a   1.000
_cell.length_b   1.000
_cell.length_c   1.000
_cell.angle_alpha   90.00
_cell.angle_beta   90.00
_cell.angle_gamma   90.00
#
_symmetry.space_group_name_H-M   'P 1'
#
loop_
_entity.id
_entity.type
_entity.pdbx_description
1 polymer ?
#
loop_
_entity_poly.entity_id
_entity_poly.type
_entity_poly.pdbx_seq_one_letter_code
_entity_poly.pdbx_strand_id
1 'polypeptide(L)' 'IPPIEQPLNARPRKCLGFRQPAVIFDELRKAA' A
#
# COMPACT_ATOMS: atom_id res chain seq x y z
N ILE A 1 9.20 1.61 18.71
CA ILE A 1 8.89 0.58 17.69
C ILE A 1 8.45 1.33 16.44
N PRO A 2 9.13 1.19 15.29
CA PRO A 2 8.69 1.86 14.07
C PRO A 2 7.29 1.37 13.69
N PRO A 3 6.42 2.21 13.11
CA PRO A 3 5.06 1.80 12.77
C PRO A 3 5.10 0.60 11.82
N ILE A 4 4.54 -0.53 12.24
CA ILE A 4 4.54 -1.79 11.48
C ILE A 4 3.80 -1.62 10.13
N GLU A 5 2.88 -0.66 10.06
CA GLU A 5 2.07 -0.37 8.89
C GLU A 5 2.91 0.10 7.69
N GLN A 6 3.99 0.84 7.91
CA GLN A 6 4.84 1.34 6.81
C GLN A 6 5.51 0.21 6.01
N PRO A 7 6.27 -0.71 6.63
CA PRO A 7 6.85 -1.84 5.92
C PRO A 7 5.79 -2.84 5.44
N LEU A 8 4.59 -2.85 6.03
CA LEU A 8 3.49 -3.71 5.56
C LEU A 8 2.87 -3.19 4.27
N ASN A 9 2.66 -1.88 4.17
CA ASN A 9 2.05 -1.20 3.02
C ASN A 9 3.02 -1.06 1.84
N ALA A 10 4.33 -1.16 2.08
CA ALA A 10 5.36 -1.23 1.04
C ALA A 10 5.54 -2.64 0.44
N ARG A 11 4.86 -3.68 0.94
CA ARG A 11 4.99 -5.04 0.41
C ARG A 11 3.99 -5.30 -0.73
N PRO A 12 4.46 -5.74 -1.91
CA PRO A 12 3.60 -6.25 -2.98
C PRO A 12 2.61 -7.31 -2.49
N ARG A 13 1.35 -7.25 -2.92
CA ARG A 13 0.32 -8.26 -2.59
C ARG A 13 -0.22 -8.93 -3.84
N LYS A 14 -0.24 -10.26 -3.86
CA LYS A 14 -0.78 -11.06 -4.97
C LYS A 14 -2.22 -10.68 -5.32
N CYS A 15 -3.07 -10.44 -4.31
CA CYS A 15 -4.46 -10.02 -4.51
C CYS A 15 -4.62 -8.62 -5.11
N LEU A 16 -3.58 -7.79 -5.09
CA LEU A 16 -3.54 -6.46 -5.71
C LEU A 16 -2.82 -6.49 -7.06
N GLY A 17 -2.67 -7.66 -7.69
CA GLY A 17 -1.87 -7.81 -8.91
C GLY A 17 -0.38 -7.55 -8.66
N PHE A 18 0.12 -7.92 -7.48
CA PHE A 18 1.47 -7.62 -7.00
C PHE A 18 1.78 -6.11 -6.84
N ARG A 19 0.77 -5.24 -6.78
CA ARG A 19 0.97 -3.83 -6.39
C ARG A 19 1.13 -3.69 -4.87
N GLN A 20 1.79 -2.61 -4.45
CA GLN A 20 1.94 -2.24 -3.05
C GLN A 20 0.68 -1.53 -2.54
N PRO A 21 0.13 -1.90 -1.37
CA PRO A 21 -1.01 -1.20 -0.78
C PRO A 21 -0.82 0.32 -0.68
N ALA A 22 0.39 0.80 -0.35
CA ALA A 22 0.67 2.23 -0.26
C ALA A 22 0.39 2.99 -1.57
N VAL A 23 0.73 2.40 -2.72
CA VAL A 23 0.47 2.99 -4.04
C VAL A 23 -1.03 3.06 -4.31
N ILE A 24 -1.77 1.99 -3.99
CA ILE A 24 -3.23 1.96 -4.14
C ILE A 24 -3.89 3.04 -3.27
N PHE A 25 -3.46 3.20 -2.03
CA PHE A 25 -4.00 4.20 -1.13
C PHE A 25 -3.73 5.62 -1.61
N ASP A 26 -2.55 5.90 -2.17
CA ASP A 26 -2.23 7.19 -2.78
C ASP A 26 -3.09 7.48 -4.02
N GLU A 27 -3.29 6.49 -4.90
CA GLU A 27 -4.21 6.58 -6.05
C GLU A 27 -5.65 6.90 -5.59
N LEU A 28 -6.17 6.16 -4.61
CA LEU A 28 -7.51 6.39 -4.07
C LEU A 28 -7.66 7.76 -3.43
N ARG A 29 -6.64 8.22 -2.70
CA ARG A 29 -6.63 9.55 -2.09
C ARG A 29 -6.67 10.67 -3.12
N LYS A 30 -6.02 10.49 -4.28
CA LYS A 30 -6.02 11.47 -5.38
C LYS A 30 -7.32 11.47 -6.18
N ALA A 31 -8.07 10.37 -6.15
CA ALA A 31 -9.32 10.21 -6.89
C ALA A 31 -10.56 10.73 -6.12
N ALA A 32 -10.42 11.03 -4.83
CA ALA A 32 -11.46 11.59 -3.97
C ALA A 32 -11.31 13.12 -3.87
#